data_AF-A0A9D8F1B7-F1
#
_entry.id   AF-A0A9D8F1B7-F1
#
_cell.length_a   1.000
_cell.length_b   1.000
_cell.length_c   1.000
_cell.angle_alpha   90.00
_cell.angle_beta   90.00
_cell.angle_gamma   90.00
#
_symmetry.space_group_name_H-M   'P 1'
#
loop_
_entity.id
_entity.type
_entity.pdbx_description
1 polymer ?
#
loop_
_entity_poly.entity_id
_entity_poly.type
_entity_poly.pdbx_seq_one_letter_code
_entity_poly.pdbx_strand_id
1 'polypeptide(L)'
;MATRKQIAGLAGIAVLVVAAATYTFVTPYNRIAGIRIGGTLTAPPADFTAAFKRSVGQIKTGGFPPFVVNVSLVPYKDGFITSTRPDGGYWSARARRAPNGYVRSGDSTFAMKATEVVGEAKIPYLTAMFGPDMNRRLSGGVIIGESEPVGEWQLFLWTAR
;
A
#
# COMPACT_ATOMS: atom_id res chain seq x y z
N MET A 1 -15.50 -39.90 -25.09
CA MET A 1 -14.21 -39.19 -25.14
C MET A 1 -14.47 -37.70 -25.34
N ALA A 2 -13.74 -36.83 -24.64
CA ALA A 2 -13.85 -35.39 -24.84
C ALA A 2 -13.26 -35.00 -26.21
N THR A 3 -13.93 -34.09 -26.92
CA THR A 3 -13.44 -33.53 -28.19
C THR A 3 -12.22 -32.63 -27.96
N ARG A 4 -11.40 -32.42 -29.00
CA ARG A 4 -10.25 -31.50 -28.92
C ARG A 4 -10.65 -30.09 -28.45
N LYS A 5 -11.83 -29.59 -28.86
CA LYS A 5 -12.36 -28.29 -28.42
C LYS A 5 -12.71 -28.29 -26.92
N GLN A 6 -13.30 -29.37 -26.41
CA GLN A 6 -13.58 -29.51 -24.97
C GLN A 6 -12.29 -29.59 -24.15
N ILE A 7 -11.28 -30.33 -24.62
CA ILE A 7 -9.97 -30.41 -23.96
C ILE A 7 -9.30 -29.03 -23.95
N ALA A 8 -9.29 -28.31 -25.07
CA ALA A 8 -8.75 -26.95 -25.16
C ALA A 8 -9.48 -25.97 -24.22
N GLY A 9 -10.82 -26.05 -24.15
CA GLY A 9 -11.62 -25.24 -23.22
C GLY A 9 -11.28 -25.52 -21.76
N LEU A 10 -11.20 -26.80 -21.38
CA LEU A 10 -10.81 -27.22 -20.02
C LEU A 10 -9.39 -26.78 -19.67
N ALA A 11 -8.44 -26.93 -20.59
CA ALA A 11 -7.06 -26.47 -20.41
C ALA A 11 -7.00 -24.94 -20.22
N GLY A 12 -7.77 -24.18 -21.01
CA GLY A 12 -7.87 -22.72 -20.86
C GLY A 12 -8.40 -22.31 -19.48
N ILE A 13 -9.47 -22.96 -19.02
CA ILE A 13 -10.04 -22.72 -17.68
C ILE A 13 -9.01 -23.06 -16.60
N ALA A 14 -8.33 -24.20 -16.71
CA ALA A 14 -7.31 -24.61 -15.74
C ALA A 14 -6.18 -23.57 -15.64
N VAL A 15 -5.70 -23.04 -16.76
CA VAL A 15 -4.69 -21.97 -16.79
C VAL A 15 -5.20 -20.70 -16.10
N LEU A 16 -6.45 -20.28 -16.36
CA LEU A 16 -7.03 -19.11 -15.72
C LEU A 16 -7.17 -19.29 -14.20
N VAL A 17 -7.58 -20.47 -13.74
CA VAL A 17 -7.67 -20.79 -12.31
C VAL A 17 -6.29 -20.73 -11.65
N VAL A 18 -5.27 -21.34 -12.26
CA VAL A 18 -3.89 -21.30 -11.74
C VAL A 18 -3.36 -19.87 -11.72
N ALA A 19 -3.61 -19.07 -12.76
CA ALA A 19 -3.19 -17.67 -12.81
C ALA A 19 -3.88 -16.84 -11.71
N ALA A 20 -5.20 -17.00 -11.54
CA ALA A 20 -5.97 -16.28 -10.51
C ALA A 20 -5.54 -16.67 -9.09
N ALA A 21 -5.31 -17.96 -8.84
CA ALA A 21 -4.79 -18.44 -7.56
C ALA A 21 -3.38 -17.89 -7.30
N THR A 22 -2.47 -17.98 -8.28
CA THR A 22 -1.11 -17.45 -8.18
C THR A 22 -1.12 -15.96 -7.87
N TYR A 23 -1.91 -15.18 -8.61
CA TYR A 23 -2.09 -13.75 -8.32
C TYR A 23 -2.58 -13.54 -6.89
N THR A 24 -3.64 -14.23 -6.46
CA THR A 24 -4.24 -14.06 -5.13
C THR A 24 -3.30 -14.37 -3.96
N PHE A 25 -2.45 -15.40 -4.11
CA PHE A 25 -1.63 -15.93 -3.01
C PHE A 25 -0.16 -15.51 -3.04
N VAL A 26 0.35 -15.03 -4.18
CA VAL A 26 1.77 -14.65 -4.33
C VAL A 26 1.97 -13.13 -4.38
N THR A 27 0.92 -12.36 -4.66
CA THR A 27 0.99 -10.89 -4.66
C THR A 27 0.48 -10.29 -3.33
N PRO A 28 1.01 -9.14 -2.88
CA PRO A 28 1.92 -8.26 -3.60
C PRO A 28 3.39 -8.69 -3.58
N TYR A 29 4.02 -8.63 -4.75
CA TYR A 29 5.48 -8.62 -4.91
C TYR A 29 5.87 -7.28 -5.55
N ASN A 30 7.12 -6.84 -5.37
CA ASN A 30 7.70 -5.49 -5.60
C ASN A 30 7.02 -4.47 -6.56
N ARG A 31 6.25 -4.90 -7.57
CA ARG A 31 5.54 -4.01 -8.51
C ARG A 31 4.12 -4.42 -8.87
N ILE A 32 3.64 -5.59 -8.44
CA ILE A 32 2.28 -6.04 -8.70
C ILE A 32 1.47 -5.95 -7.42
N ALA A 33 0.43 -5.12 -7.45
CA ALA A 33 -0.55 -5.06 -6.39
C ALA A 33 -1.25 -6.40 -6.23
N GLY A 34 -1.40 -6.85 -4.99
CA GLY A 34 -2.22 -8.02 -4.67
C GLY A 34 -3.60 -7.68 -4.17
N ILE A 35 -4.31 -8.70 -3.69
CA ILE A 35 -5.69 -8.56 -3.18
C ILE A 35 -5.85 -9.08 -1.74
N ARG A 36 -4.88 -9.88 -1.26
CA ARG A 36 -4.85 -10.45 0.08
C ARG A 36 -3.82 -9.73 0.95
N ILE A 37 -4.25 -9.18 2.09
CA ILE A 37 -3.37 -8.49 3.05
C ILE A 37 -2.83 -9.45 4.13
N GLY A 38 -3.61 -10.47 4.50
CA GLY A 38 -3.25 -11.41 5.56
C GLY A 38 -3.25 -10.74 6.94
N GLY A 39 -2.51 -11.32 7.89
CA GLY A 39 -2.43 -10.86 9.27
C GLY A 39 -3.68 -11.14 10.11
N THR A 40 -3.57 -10.87 11.41
CA THR A 40 -4.65 -10.93 12.38
C THR A 40 -5.32 -9.57 12.46
N LEU A 41 -6.65 -9.53 12.36
CA LEU A 41 -7.40 -8.30 12.58
C LEU A 41 -7.30 -7.92 14.06
N THR A 42 -6.68 -6.78 14.34
CA THR A 42 -6.35 -6.32 15.70
C THR A 42 -7.05 -5.00 15.98
N ALA A 43 -7.49 -4.80 17.22
CA ALA A 43 -7.99 -3.50 17.67
C ALA A 43 -6.84 -2.47 17.65
N PRO A 44 -7.09 -1.22 17.21
CA PRO A 44 -6.08 -0.16 17.25
C PRO A 44 -5.56 0.06 18.68
N PRO A 45 -4.24 0.15 18.92
CA PRO A 45 -3.71 0.59 20.20
C PRO A 45 -4.09 2.05 20.48
N ALA A 46 -4.02 2.46 21.75
CA ALA A 46 -4.23 3.85 22.15
C ALA A 46 -3.16 4.82 21.61
N ASP A 47 -1.96 4.31 21.33
CA ASP A 47 -0.86 5.06 20.72
C ASP A 47 -0.03 4.13 19.82
N PHE A 48 -0.07 4.38 18.51
CA PHE A 48 0.69 3.61 17.54
C PHE A 48 2.21 3.86 17.64
N THR A 49 2.64 5.04 18.10
CA THR A 49 4.06 5.40 18.22
C THR A 49 4.76 4.62 19.33
N ALA A 50 4.03 4.26 20.38
CA ALA A 50 4.52 3.39 21.44
C ALA A 50 4.49 1.90 21.05
N ALA A 51 3.47 1.48 20.29
CA ALA A 51 3.25 0.08 19.94
C ALA A 51 4.06 -0.41 18.73
N PHE A 52 4.43 0.49 17.81
CA PHE A 52 5.08 0.13 16.55
C PHE A 52 6.33 0.94 16.29
N LYS A 53 7.22 0.37 15.47
CA LYS A 53 8.40 1.05 14.91
C LYS A 53 8.21 1.28 13.42
N ARG A 54 8.97 2.22 12.87
CA ARG A 54 9.07 2.40 11.41
C ARG A 54 9.41 1.07 10.76
N SER A 55 8.63 0.69 9.76
CA SER A 55 8.76 -0.60 9.09
C SER A 55 8.29 -0.52 7.64
N VAL A 56 8.54 -1.59 6.88
CA VAL A 56 7.79 -1.84 5.64
C VAL A 56 6.58 -2.69 6.01
N GLY A 57 5.40 -2.23 5.62
CA GLY A 57 4.15 -2.93 5.84
C GLY A 57 3.32 -2.95 4.57
N GLN A 58 2.05 -3.33 4.72
CA GLN A 58 1.11 -3.40 3.62
C GLN A 58 -0.09 -2.50 3.87
N ILE A 59 -0.58 -1.88 2.80
CA ILE A 59 -1.90 -1.26 2.80
C ILE A 59 -2.80 -2.04 1.85
N LYS A 60 -4.07 -2.18 2.22
CA LYS A 60 -5.14 -2.66 1.35
C LYS A 60 -6.15 -1.54 1.18
N THR A 61 -6.17 -0.97 -0.02
CA THR A 61 -7.14 0.05 -0.40
C THR A 61 -8.55 -0.52 -0.53
N GLY A 62 -9.56 0.36 -0.41
CA GLY A 62 -10.94 0.00 -0.70
C GLY A 62 -11.24 -0.16 -2.20
N GLY A 63 -12.51 -0.36 -2.51
CA GLY A 63 -13.02 -0.54 -3.87
C GLY A 63 -12.74 -1.94 -4.46
N PHE A 64 -13.12 -2.14 -5.73
CA PHE A 64 -12.99 -3.42 -6.43
C PHE A 64 -12.24 -3.28 -7.77
N PRO A 65 -11.26 -4.17 -8.05
CA PRO A 65 -10.57 -5.02 -7.07
C PRO A 65 -9.80 -4.13 -6.06
N PRO A 66 -9.62 -4.57 -4.80
CA PRO A 66 -8.77 -3.84 -3.86
C PRO A 66 -7.30 -3.97 -4.26
N PHE A 67 -6.48 -2.95 -3.98
CA PHE A 67 -5.04 -3.05 -4.14
C PHE A 67 -4.36 -3.23 -2.80
N VAL A 68 -3.57 -4.29 -2.68
CA VAL A 68 -2.62 -4.54 -1.59
C VAL A 68 -1.23 -4.20 -2.10
N VAL A 69 -0.52 -3.29 -1.43
CA VAL A 69 0.83 -2.86 -1.81
C VAL A 69 1.74 -2.73 -0.61
N ASN A 70 3.04 -2.93 -0.82
CA ASN A 70 4.07 -2.69 0.18
C ASN A 70 4.38 -1.19 0.24
N VAL A 71 4.42 -0.63 1.45
CA VAL A 71 4.75 0.78 1.69
C VAL A 71 5.62 0.92 2.94
N SER A 72 6.37 2.01 3.04
CA SER A 72 6.97 2.39 4.32
C SER A 72 5.87 2.94 5.23
N LEU A 73 5.78 2.35 6.42
CA LEU A 73 4.90 2.77 7.50
C LEU A 73 5.73 3.50 8.55
N VAL A 74 5.37 4.75 8.84
CA VAL A 74 5.88 5.47 10.00
C VAL A 74 4.74 5.61 11.01
N PRO A 75 4.85 5.02 12.21
CA PRO A 75 3.84 5.18 13.24
C PRO A 75 3.59 6.65 13.56
N TYR A 76 2.33 7.00 13.78
CA TYR A 76 1.89 8.33 14.18
C TYR A 76 0.72 8.19 15.14
N LYS A 77 0.48 9.16 16.03
CA LYS A 77 -0.46 9.08 17.17
C LYS A 77 -1.64 8.10 16.97
N ASP A 78 -2.48 8.36 15.98
CA ASP A 78 -3.73 7.62 15.71
C ASP A 78 -3.64 6.60 14.55
N GLY A 79 -2.42 6.25 14.09
CA GLY A 79 -2.20 5.26 13.04
C GLY A 79 -0.82 5.31 12.37
N PHE A 80 -0.78 5.44 11.04
CA PHE A 80 0.45 5.42 10.26
C PHE A 80 0.50 6.51 9.17
N ILE A 81 1.69 7.08 8.98
CA ILE A 81 2.03 7.90 7.83
C ILE A 81 2.55 6.99 6.71
N THR A 82 2.09 7.26 5.50
CA THR A 82 2.61 6.69 4.24
C THR A 82 2.85 7.79 3.24
N SER A 83 3.78 7.57 2.31
CA SER A 83 4.03 8.51 1.22
C SER A 83 4.29 7.79 -0.09
N THR A 84 4.05 8.48 -1.20
CA THR A 84 4.42 8.02 -2.53
C THR A 84 4.82 9.19 -3.41
N ARG A 85 5.49 8.91 -4.53
CA ARG A 85 5.88 9.93 -5.49
C ARG A 85 4.64 10.64 -6.04
N PRO A 86 4.77 11.89 -6.52
CA PRO A 86 3.68 12.61 -7.15
C PRO A 86 3.40 12.13 -8.59
N ASP A 87 3.49 10.82 -8.85
CA ASP A 87 3.36 10.20 -10.16
C ASP A 87 1.94 9.69 -10.49
N GLY A 88 0.99 9.92 -9.58
CA GLY A 88 -0.38 9.45 -9.73
C GLY A 88 -0.55 7.94 -9.55
N GLY A 89 0.33 7.30 -8.77
CA GLY A 89 0.28 5.87 -8.45
C GLY A 89 -1.13 5.33 -8.15
N TYR A 90 -1.42 4.13 -8.66
CA TYR A 90 -2.76 3.54 -8.64
C TYR A 90 -3.36 3.42 -7.23
N TRP A 91 -2.55 3.14 -6.20
CA TRP A 91 -3.03 2.99 -4.84
C TRP A 91 -3.39 4.35 -4.22
N SER A 92 -2.64 5.42 -4.50
CA SER A 92 -2.92 6.76 -3.95
C SER A 92 -4.17 7.35 -4.59
N ALA A 93 -4.34 7.15 -5.90
CA ALA A 93 -5.59 7.45 -6.60
C ALA A 93 -6.78 6.68 -6.00
N ARG A 94 -6.59 5.40 -5.64
CA ARG A 94 -7.64 4.60 -5.00
C ARG A 94 -7.94 5.06 -3.58
N ALA A 95 -6.93 5.38 -2.77
CA ALA A 95 -7.09 5.86 -1.41
C ALA A 95 -7.91 7.15 -1.34
N ARG A 96 -7.86 8.02 -2.36
CA ARG A 96 -8.74 9.20 -2.45
C ARG A 96 -10.20 8.84 -2.71
N ARG A 97 -10.46 7.87 -3.60
CA ARG A 97 -11.82 7.49 -4.05
C ARG A 97 -12.52 6.50 -3.13
N ALA A 98 -11.75 5.61 -2.51
CA ALA A 98 -12.22 4.56 -1.60
C ALA A 98 -11.29 4.51 -0.37
N PRO A 99 -11.41 5.50 0.53
CA PRO A 99 -10.43 5.75 1.61
C PRO A 99 -10.45 4.68 2.71
N ASN A 100 -11.56 3.97 2.88
CA ASN A 100 -11.65 2.92 3.88
C ASN A 100 -10.94 1.66 3.40
N GLY A 101 -9.97 1.21 4.18
CA GLY A 101 -9.11 0.07 3.86
C GLY A 101 -8.55 -0.59 5.11
N TYR A 102 -7.37 -1.19 4.94
CA TYR A 102 -6.63 -1.84 6.01
C TYR A 102 -5.14 -1.51 5.94
N VAL A 103 -4.48 -1.49 7.08
CA VAL A 103 -3.02 -1.38 7.19
C VAL A 103 -2.51 -2.59 7.97
N ARG A 104 -1.47 -3.25 7.46
CA ARG A 104 -0.77 -4.35 8.13
C ARG A 104 0.65 -3.95 8.46
N SER A 105 1.02 -4.09 9.72
CA SER A 105 2.39 -3.96 10.23
C SER A 105 2.75 -5.22 11.02
N GLY A 106 3.78 -5.95 10.56
CA GLY A 106 4.05 -7.30 11.04
C GLY A 106 2.84 -8.22 10.84
N ASP A 107 2.39 -8.88 11.90
CA ASP A 107 1.19 -9.72 11.87
C ASP A 107 -0.10 -9.02 12.27
N SER A 108 -0.04 -7.77 12.72
CA SER A 108 -1.25 -7.01 13.07
C SER A 108 -1.82 -6.28 11.85
N THR A 109 -3.12 -6.41 11.65
CA THR A 109 -3.89 -5.73 10.60
C THR A 109 -4.99 -4.89 11.23
N PHE A 110 -5.11 -3.65 10.81
CA PHE A 110 -6.04 -2.67 11.37
C PHE A 110 -7.01 -2.19 10.30
N ALA A 111 -8.28 -2.03 10.66
CA ALA A 111 -9.25 -1.30 9.85
C ALA A 111 -8.92 0.20 9.92
N MET A 112 -8.67 0.81 8.76
CA MET A 112 -8.15 2.18 8.69
C MET A 112 -8.86 2.99 7.62
N LYS A 113 -8.78 4.32 7.73
CA LYS A 113 -9.20 5.29 6.71
C LYS A 113 -8.00 6.11 6.25
N ALA A 114 -7.78 6.15 4.95
CA ALA A 114 -6.77 7.01 4.34
C ALA A 114 -7.29 8.46 4.20
N THR A 115 -6.47 9.42 4.63
CA THR A 115 -6.68 10.85 4.41
C THR A 115 -5.42 11.43 3.79
N GLU A 116 -5.54 12.01 2.60
CA GLU A 116 -4.42 12.72 1.98
C GLU A 116 -4.17 14.04 2.72
N VAL A 117 -2.91 14.34 3.00
CA VAL A 117 -2.48 15.65 3.49
C VAL A 117 -1.82 16.39 2.33
N VAL A 118 -2.34 17.57 2.03
CA VAL A 118 -1.96 18.36 0.85
C VAL A 118 -1.30 19.68 1.25
N GLY A 119 -0.66 20.34 0.27
CA GLY A 119 -0.01 21.64 0.48
C GLY A 119 1.11 21.58 1.52
N GLU A 120 1.32 22.68 2.24
CA GLU A 120 2.36 22.77 3.28
C GLU A 120 2.05 21.92 4.52
N ALA A 121 0.78 21.56 4.74
CA ALA A 121 0.37 20.75 5.89
C ALA A 121 1.03 19.36 5.91
N LYS A 122 1.53 18.87 4.76
CA LYS A 122 2.24 17.59 4.69
C LYS A 122 3.69 17.66 5.16
N ILE A 123 4.29 18.86 5.23
CA ILE A 123 5.72 19.06 5.52
C ILE A 123 6.13 18.41 6.85
N PRO A 124 5.42 18.62 7.99
CA PRO A 124 5.81 18.01 9.26
C PRO A 124 5.86 16.48 9.21
N TYR A 125 4.95 15.86 8.46
CA TYR A 125 4.88 14.41 8.32
C TYR A 125 5.98 13.88 7.39
N LEU A 126 6.28 14.59 6.29
CA LEU A 126 7.42 14.27 5.43
C LEU A 126 8.74 14.45 6.19
N THR A 127 8.86 15.47 7.04
CA THR A 127 10.01 15.65 7.92
C THR A 127 10.17 14.48 8.89
N ALA A 128 9.08 14.01 9.51
CA ALA A 128 9.12 12.82 10.36
C ALA A 128 9.54 11.55 9.58
N MET A 129 9.14 11.45 8.31
CA MET A 129 9.43 10.28 7.48
C MET A 129 10.81 10.31 6.83
N PHE A 130 11.33 11.47 6.45
CA PHE A 130 12.53 11.60 5.63
C PHE A 130 13.65 12.41 6.29
N GLY A 131 13.38 13.10 7.39
CA GLY A 131 14.31 14.07 7.99
C GLY A 131 14.08 15.49 7.47
N PRO A 132 14.89 16.48 7.89
CA PRO A 132 14.61 17.90 7.65
C PRO A 132 14.84 18.35 6.20
N ASP A 133 15.67 17.65 5.43
CA ASP A 133 15.97 18.03 4.05
C ASP A 133 14.86 17.61 3.08
N MET A 134 13.94 18.55 2.81
CA MET A 134 12.83 18.35 1.86
C MET A 134 13.27 18.38 0.39
N ASN A 135 14.47 18.90 0.11
CA ASN A 135 15.05 18.90 -1.24
C ASN A 135 15.76 17.58 -1.56
N ARG A 136 15.96 16.73 -0.54
CA ARG A 136 16.57 15.42 -0.70
C ARG A 136 15.79 14.59 -1.71
N ARG A 137 16.53 13.98 -2.63
CA ARG A 137 16.02 12.97 -3.57
C ARG A 137 16.46 11.60 -3.10
N LEU A 138 15.56 10.61 -3.15
CA LEU A 138 15.92 9.24 -2.79
C LEU A 138 16.72 8.60 -3.93
N SER A 139 17.89 8.04 -3.59
CA SER A 139 18.69 7.23 -4.51
C SER A 139 18.14 5.79 -4.56
N GLY A 140 18.27 5.10 -5.71
CA GLY A 140 17.82 3.71 -5.88
C GLY A 140 16.35 3.53 -6.31
N GLY A 141 15.65 4.59 -6.71
CA GLY A 141 14.38 4.48 -7.43
C GLY A 141 14.54 3.80 -8.80
N VAL A 142 13.43 3.35 -9.39
CA VAL A 142 13.40 2.70 -10.73
C VAL A 142 14.08 3.54 -11.81
N ILE A 143 14.09 4.86 -11.64
CA ILE A 143 14.90 5.78 -12.43
C ILE A 143 15.83 6.53 -11.47
N ILE A 144 17.11 6.16 -11.50
CA ILE A 144 18.16 6.81 -10.73
C ILE A 144 18.37 8.21 -11.33
N GLY A 145 18.23 9.26 -10.50
CA GLY A 145 18.40 10.65 -10.94
C GLY A 145 17.10 11.43 -11.25
N GLU A 146 15.95 10.75 -11.33
CA GLU A 146 14.64 11.38 -11.61
C GLU A 146 13.65 11.32 -10.44
N SER A 147 14.07 11.01 -9.21
CA SER A 147 13.16 11.10 -8.06
C SER A 147 12.87 12.57 -7.76
N GLU A 148 11.60 12.94 -7.64
CA GLU A 148 11.19 14.25 -7.15
C GLU A 148 11.70 14.44 -5.71
N PRO A 149 12.01 15.68 -5.29
CA PRO A 149 12.30 16.01 -3.91
C PRO A 149 11.26 15.41 -2.96
N VAL A 150 11.69 14.87 -1.81
CA VAL A 150 10.76 14.24 -0.86
C VAL A 150 9.67 15.21 -0.38
N GLY A 151 9.93 16.52 -0.38
CA GLY A 151 8.93 17.57 -0.10
C GLY A 151 7.75 17.61 -1.08
N GLU A 152 7.93 17.12 -2.31
CA GLU A 152 6.88 17.10 -3.33
C GLU A 152 6.00 15.86 -3.25
N TRP A 153 6.40 14.85 -2.48
CA TRP A 153 5.69 13.58 -2.41
C TRP A 153 4.25 13.73 -1.89
N GLN A 154 3.40 12.79 -2.31
CA GLN A 154 2.04 12.65 -1.82
C GLN A 154 2.09 11.95 -0.47
N LEU A 155 1.28 12.43 0.49
CA LEU A 155 1.27 11.93 1.85
C LEU A 155 -0.14 11.51 2.27
N PHE A 156 -0.25 10.33 2.88
CA PHE A 156 -1.50 9.80 3.39
C PHE A 156 -1.34 9.39 4.86
N LEU A 157 -2.25 9.88 5.69
CA LEU A 157 -2.47 9.39 7.04
C LEU A 157 -3.49 8.27 7.01
N TRP A 158 -3.14 7.13 7.58
CA TRP A 158 -4.04 6.02 7.82
C TRP A 158 -4.40 5.99 9.28
N THR A 159 -5.61 6.43 9.62
CA THR A 159 -6.11 6.46 11.00
C THR A 159 -7.16 5.39 11.22
N ALA A 160 -7.27 4.92 12.47
CA ALA A 160 -8.26 3.92 12.85
C ALA A 160 -9.69 4.37 12.51
N ARG A 161 -10.55 3.42 12.14
CA ARG A 161 -11.97 3.64 11.82
C ARG A 161 -12.88 2.62 12.50
#